data_AF-A0A971U2Y6-F1
#
_entry.id   AF-A0A971U2Y6-F1
#
_cell.length_a   1.000
_cell.length_b   1.000
_cell.length_c   1.000
_cell.angle_alpha   90.00
_cell.angle_beta   90.00
_cell.angle_gamma   90.00
#
_symmetry.space_group_name_H-M   'P 1'
#
loop_
_entity.id
_entity.type
_entity.pdbx_description
1 polymer ?
#
loop_
_entity_poly.entity_id
_entity_poly.type
_entity_poly.pdbx_seq_one_letter_code
_entity_poly.pdbx_strand_id
1 'polypeptide(L)'
;FSLMHAVDFSQRFQQQILPALRAGAIVLADRYVYTAFARDAARGIDREWVREVYSFAVKPTVALYFRVPLEESLRRIIVGRPTLKYYEAGLDLGLSDDPYECYRIFQGRILREYDAMVDEFGLTVIDAAAPLVQQQEIVRQIIAPHLEGALQIEPNPWRDVLGKEHLSGRYLDSLAHPGGQPL
;
A
#
# COMPACT_ATOMS: atom_id res chain seq x y z
N PHE A 1 5.10 -18.92 3.33
CA PHE A 1 5.01 -17.69 2.53
C PHE A 1 5.74 -16.50 3.15
N SER A 2 5.65 -16.28 4.47
CA SER A 2 6.24 -15.12 5.18
C SER A 2 7.68 -14.75 4.77
N LEU A 3 8.63 -15.68 4.84
CA LEU A 3 10.04 -15.39 4.53
C LEU A 3 10.31 -15.00 3.06
N MET A 4 9.58 -15.59 2.10
CA MET A 4 9.75 -15.20 0.69
C MET A 4 9.32 -13.74 0.47
N HIS A 5 8.23 -13.31 1.11
CA HIS A 5 7.81 -11.90 1.08
C HIS A 5 8.79 -10.99 1.81
N ALA A 6 9.39 -11.45 2.91
CA ALA A 6 10.39 -10.69 3.64
C ALA A 6 11.66 -10.48 2.80
N VAL A 7 12.14 -11.52 2.11
CA VAL A 7 13.30 -11.44 1.21
C VAL A 7 13.01 -10.50 0.04
N ASP A 8 11.89 -10.68 -0.66
CA ASP A 8 11.48 -9.78 -1.76
C ASP A 8 11.36 -8.32 -1.29
N PHE A 9 10.76 -8.09 -0.12
CA PHE A 9 10.65 -6.76 0.46
C PHE A 9 12.01 -6.19 0.85
N SER A 10 12.92 -6.99 1.43
CA SER A 10 14.28 -6.55 1.77
C SER A 10 15.05 -6.07 0.54
N GLN A 11 14.90 -6.77 -0.59
CA GLN A 11 15.54 -6.39 -1.84
C GLN A 11 14.96 -5.07 -2.36
N ARG A 12 13.62 -4.94 -2.44
CA ARG A 12 12.97 -3.69 -2.85
C ARG A 12 13.32 -2.54 -1.92
N PHE A 13 13.40 -2.81 -0.62
CA PHE A 13 13.78 -1.82 0.37
C PHE A 13 15.21 -1.31 0.14
N GLN A 14 16.18 -2.20 -0.01
CA GLN A 14 17.59 -1.84 -0.21
C GLN A 14 17.86 -1.19 -1.57
N GLN A 15 17.17 -1.63 -2.62
CA GLN A 15 17.45 -1.18 -4.00
C GLN A 15 16.64 0.05 -4.41
N GLN A 16 15.47 0.30 -3.81
CA GLN A 16 14.55 1.35 -4.26
C GLN A 16 14.19 2.32 -3.14
N ILE A 17 13.68 1.81 -2.01
CA ILE A 17 13.12 2.64 -0.95
C ILE A 17 14.24 3.42 -0.22
N LEU A 18 15.24 2.72 0.31
CA LEU A 18 16.30 3.33 1.09
C LEU A 18 17.16 4.32 0.27
N PRO A 19 17.56 4.03 -0.99
CA PRO A 19 18.26 5.01 -1.82
C PRO A 19 17.41 6.24 -2.12
N ALA A 20 16.11 6.09 -2.43
CA ALA A 20 15.22 7.22 -2.70
C ALA A 20 15.06 8.12 -1.46
N LEU A 21 14.85 7.52 -0.28
CA LEU A 21 14.78 8.26 0.99
C LEU A 21 16.09 9.00 1.27
N ARG A 22 17.26 8.36 1.05
CA ARG A 22 18.57 9.01 1.22
C ARG A 22 18.81 10.16 0.23
N ALA A 23 18.20 10.11 -0.94
CA ALA A 23 18.24 11.18 -1.94
C ALA A 23 17.25 12.33 -1.62
N GLY A 24 16.51 12.26 -0.51
CA GLY A 24 15.53 13.27 -0.13
C GLY A 24 14.20 13.17 -0.87
N ALA A 25 13.94 12.05 -1.56
CA ALA A 25 12.67 11.83 -2.26
C ALA A 25 11.56 11.43 -1.27
N ILE A 26 10.32 11.78 -1.63
CA ILE A 26 9.12 11.26 -0.95
C ILE A 26 8.78 9.89 -1.55
N VAL A 27 8.69 8.87 -0.71
CA VAL A 27 8.31 7.52 -1.11
C VAL A 27 6.87 7.23 -0.69
N LEU A 28 6.03 6.91 -1.68
CA LEU A 28 4.66 6.44 -1.47
C LEU A 28 4.64 4.92 -1.68
N ALA A 29 4.31 4.16 -0.63
CA ALA A 29 4.22 2.71 -0.69
C ALA A 29 2.76 2.26 -0.57
N ASP A 30 2.20 1.72 -1.66
CA ASP A 30 0.95 0.96 -1.58
C ASP A 30 1.26 -0.42 -0.98
N ARG A 31 0.88 -0.58 0.29
CA ARG A 31 1.25 -1.67 1.20
C ARG A 31 2.72 -1.60 1.63
N TYR A 32 2.91 -1.76 2.93
CA TYR A 32 4.23 -1.76 3.59
C TYR A 32 4.34 -2.99 4.51
N VAL A 33 5.29 -2.98 5.45
CA VAL A 33 5.52 -4.11 6.38
C VAL A 33 4.27 -4.51 7.18
N TYR A 34 3.37 -3.55 7.47
CA TYR A 34 2.12 -3.81 8.18
C TYR A 34 1.22 -4.83 7.48
N THR A 35 1.28 -4.91 6.15
CA THR A 35 0.54 -5.93 5.40
C THR A 35 1.09 -7.33 5.65
N ALA A 36 2.41 -7.47 5.80
CA ALA A 36 3.01 -8.74 6.19
C ALA A 36 2.62 -9.08 7.63
N PHE A 37 2.69 -8.10 8.55
CA PHE A 37 2.32 -8.28 9.96
C PHE A 37 0.90 -8.83 10.10
N ALA A 38 -0.07 -8.15 9.49
CA ALA A 38 -1.46 -8.56 9.56
C ALA A 38 -1.72 -9.93 8.92
N ARG A 39 -1.10 -10.21 7.76
CA ARG A 39 -1.33 -11.46 7.02
C ARG A 39 -0.66 -12.67 7.67
N ASP A 40 0.51 -12.49 8.23
CA ASP A 40 1.27 -13.58 8.86
C ASP A 40 0.70 -13.87 10.24
N ALA A 41 0.36 -12.84 11.03
CA ALA A 41 -0.32 -13.01 12.31
C ALA A 41 -1.74 -13.62 12.14
N ALA A 42 -2.50 -13.22 11.10
CA ALA A 42 -3.79 -13.84 10.80
C ALA A 42 -3.70 -15.33 10.43
N ARG A 43 -2.50 -15.79 10.00
CA ARG A 43 -2.16 -17.20 9.76
C ARG A 43 -1.58 -17.91 10.98
N GLY A 44 -1.50 -17.23 12.12
CA GLY A 44 -1.00 -17.81 13.38
C GLY A 44 0.52 -17.78 13.53
N ILE A 45 1.23 -17.03 12.70
CA ILE A 45 2.67 -16.78 12.91
C ILE A 45 2.84 -15.84 14.10
N ASP A 46 3.86 -16.08 14.92
CA ASP A 46 4.14 -15.26 16.09
C ASP A 46 4.35 -13.78 15.73
N ARG A 47 3.71 -12.90 16.50
CA ARG A 47 3.66 -11.46 16.24
C ARG A 47 5.03 -10.81 16.43
N GLU A 48 5.75 -11.17 17.48
CA GLU A 48 7.06 -10.60 17.79
C GLU A 48 8.07 -11.05 16.75
N TRP A 49 8.07 -12.33 16.39
CA TRP A 49 8.92 -12.88 15.35
C TRP A 49 8.75 -12.17 14.01
N VAL A 50 7.52 -11.90 13.56
CA VAL A 50 7.31 -11.17 12.29
C VAL A 50 7.85 -9.74 12.38
N ARG A 51 7.75 -9.06 13.53
CA ARG A 51 8.33 -7.72 13.73
C ARG A 51 9.86 -7.77 13.63
N GLU A 52 10.49 -8.77 14.24
CA GLU A 52 11.93 -8.98 14.17
C GLU A 52 12.42 -9.21 12.74
N VAL A 53 11.72 -10.06 11.97
CA VAL A 53 12.05 -10.34 10.56
C VAL A 53 12.10 -9.07 9.71
N TYR A 54 11.21 -8.11 9.98
CA TYR A 54 11.11 -6.85 9.24
C TYR A 54 11.78 -5.65 9.93
N SER A 55 12.56 -5.88 10.99
CA SER A 55 13.20 -4.82 11.80
C SER A 55 14.17 -3.92 11.01
N PHE A 56 14.60 -4.34 9.82
CA PHE A 56 15.42 -3.54 8.91
C PHE A 56 14.65 -2.41 8.22
N ALA A 57 13.31 -2.44 8.24
CA ALA A 57 12.46 -1.49 7.53
C ALA A 57 12.38 -0.15 8.28
N VAL A 58 12.50 0.95 7.53
CA VAL A 58 12.33 2.30 8.10
C VAL A 58 10.87 2.54 8.47
N LYS A 59 10.63 3.06 9.67
CA LYS A 59 9.29 3.47 10.09
C LYS A 59 8.81 4.64 9.19
N PRO A 60 7.63 4.53 8.54
CA PRO A 60 7.08 5.61 7.74
C PRO A 60 6.79 6.86 8.58
N THR A 61 6.98 8.05 8.00
CA THR A 61 6.58 9.33 8.62
C THR A 61 5.07 9.39 8.83
N VAL A 62 4.31 8.92 7.85
CA VAL A 62 2.85 8.77 7.91
C VAL A 62 2.49 7.38 7.40
N ALA A 63 1.63 6.69 8.13
CA ALA A 63 1.07 5.41 7.72
C ALA A 63 -0.45 5.53 7.71
N LEU A 64 -1.06 5.31 6.54
CA LEU A 64 -2.51 5.43 6.35
C LEU A 64 -3.14 4.04 6.35
N TYR A 65 -4.14 3.84 7.18
CA TYR A 65 -4.94 2.63 7.22
C TYR A 65 -6.36 2.90 6.73
N PHE A 66 -6.63 2.51 5.48
CA PHE A 66 -7.95 2.59 4.87
C PHE A 66 -8.84 1.45 5.39
N ARG A 67 -9.62 1.74 6.43
CA ARG A 67 -10.51 0.77 7.07
C ARG A 67 -11.82 0.68 6.29
N VAL A 68 -12.18 -0.52 5.86
CA VAL A 68 -13.46 -0.84 5.22
C VAL A 68 -14.20 -1.84 6.11
N PRO A 69 -15.50 -1.66 6.37
CA PRO A 69 -16.31 -2.68 7.03
C PRO A 69 -16.23 -4.01 6.27
N LEU A 70 -16.11 -5.13 6.98
CA LEU A 70 -15.94 -6.45 6.37
C LEU A 70 -17.04 -6.78 5.35
N GLU A 71 -18.30 -6.47 5.69
CA GLU A 71 -19.46 -6.70 4.82
C GLU A 71 -19.38 -5.89 3.51
N GLU A 72 -18.83 -4.68 3.57
CA GLU A 72 -18.64 -3.84 2.39
C GLU A 72 -17.48 -4.37 1.52
N SER A 73 -16.40 -4.84 2.16
CA SER A 73 -15.29 -5.49 1.47
C SER A 73 -15.74 -6.76 0.72
N LEU A 74 -16.57 -7.59 1.36
CA LEU A 74 -17.19 -8.77 0.76
C LEU A 74 -18.07 -8.41 -0.43
N ARG A 75 -18.96 -7.42 -0.30
CA ARG A 75 -19.80 -6.97 -1.42
C ARG A 75 -18.97 -6.54 -2.62
N ARG A 76 -17.95 -5.70 -2.39
CA ARG A 76 -17.05 -5.22 -3.45
C ARG A 76 -16.32 -6.34 -4.16
N ILE A 77 -15.88 -7.38 -3.44
CA ILE A 77 -15.18 -8.50 -4.07
C ILE A 77 -16.12 -9.39 -4.88
N ILE A 78 -17.32 -9.68 -4.35
CA ILE A 78 -18.35 -10.46 -5.07
C ILE A 78 -18.73 -9.77 -6.38
N VAL A 79 -18.92 -8.45 -6.36
CA VAL A 79 -19.32 -7.67 -7.54
C VAL A 79 -18.15 -7.45 -8.51
N GLY A 80 -16.95 -7.16 -8.01
CA GLY A 80 -15.81 -6.77 -8.82
C GLY A 80 -14.91 -7.92 -9.30
N ARG A 81 -14.94 -9.08 -8.63
CA ARG A 81 -14.09 -10.25 -8.94
C ARG A 81 -14.86 -11.55 -8.71
N PRO A 82 -15.38 -12.20 -9.77
CA PRO A 82 -16.13 -13.45 -9.61
C PRO A 82 -15.29 -14.62 -9.09
N THR A 83 -13.95 -14.54 -9.18
CA THR A 83 -13.04 -15.58 -8.68
C THR A 83 -12.15 -15.06 -7.55
N LEU A 84 -12.29 -15.66 -6.36
CA LEU A 84 -11.43 -15.40 -5.21
C LEU A 84 -10.06 -16.07 -5.43
N LYS A 85 -8.97 -15.35 -5.18
CA LYS A 85 -7.62 -15.95 -5.21
C LYS A 85 -7.41 -16.78 -3.95
N TYR A 86 -6.80 -17.95 -4.13
CA TYR A 86 -6.60 -18.96 -3.09
C TYR A 86 -6.06 -18.39 -1.76
N TYR A 87 -4.91 -17.72 -1.78
CA TYR A 87 -4.29 -17.13 -0.58
C TYR A 87 -4.95 -15.83 -0.10
N GLU A 88 -5.71 -15.12 -0.95
CA GLU A 88 -6.45 -13.91 -0.56
C GLU A 88 -7.73 -14.28 0.22
N ALA A 89 -8.31 -15.44 -0.08
CA ALA A 89 -9.44 -16.02 0.63
C ALA A 89 -9.04 -16.90 1.83
N GLY A 90 -7.75 -17.06 2.11
CA GLY A 90 -7.30 -17.89 3.23
C GLY A 90 -7.66 -19.36 3.07
N LEU A 91 -7.82 -19.85 1.83
CA LEU A 91 -8.13 -21.25 1.55
C LEU A 91 -6.99 -22.19 1.96
N ASP A 92 -5.78 -21.65 2.13
CA ASP A 92 -4.62 -22.33 2.68
C ASP A 92 -4.78 -22.75 4.16
N LEU A 93 -5.78 -22.22 4.85
CA LEU A 93 -5.94 -22.35 6.30
C LEU A 93 -6.99 -23.36 6.74
N GLY A 94 -7.74 -23.97 5.80
CA GLY A 94 -8.78 -24.96 6.12
C GLY A 94 -9.86 -24.41 7.05
N LEU A 95 -10.27 -23.14 6.88
CA LEU A 95 -11.19 -22.46 7.81
C LEU A 95 -12.66 -22.87 7.63
N SER A 96 -13.05 -23.25 6.42
CA SER A 96 -14.41 -23.64 6.03
C SER A 96 -14.36 -24.37 4.68
N ASP A 97 -15.42 -25.10 4.34
CA ASP A 97 -15.61 -25.70 3.01
C ASP A 97 -16.14 -24.70 1.98
N ASP A 98 -16.71 -23.57 2.43
CA ASP A 98 -17.14 -22.48 1.57
C ASP A 98 -16.02 -21.44 1.38
N PRO A 99 -15.58 -21.16 0.14
CA PRO A 99 -14.58 -20.13 -0.14
C PRO A 99 -14.96 -18.72 0.32
N TYR A 100 -16.25 -18.36 0.28
CA TYR A 100 -16.70 -17.04 0.74
C TYR A 100 -16.59 -16.93 2.26
N GLU A 101 -16.99 -17.97 2.97
CA GLU A 101 -16.84 -18.06 4.42
C GLU A 101 -15.37 -18.04 4.85
N CYS A 102 -14.49 -18.76 4.13
CA CYS A 102 -13.04 -18.67 4.34
C CYS A 102 -12.54 -17.23 4.20
N TYR A 103 -12.92 -16.55 3.12
CA TYR A 103 -12.53 -15.17 2.89
C TYR A 103 -13.04 -14.25 4.01
N ARG A 104 -14.30 -14.39 4.43
CA ARG A 104 -14.89 -13.60 5.52
C ARG A 104 -14.11 -13.79 6.83
N ILE A 105 -13.86 -15.03 7.23
CA ILE A 105 -13.11 -15.33 8.46
C ILE A 105 -11.69 -14.78 8.36
N PHE A 106 -11.02 -14.99 7.24
CA PHE A 106 -9.63 -14.60 7.05
C PHE A 106 -9.45 -13.07 6.98
N GLN A 107 -10.29 -12.36 6.23
CA GLN A 107 -10.28 -10.89 6.21
C GLN A 107 -10.66 -10.33 7.59
N GLY A 108 -11.60 -10.96 8.31
CA GLY A 108 -11.92 -10.58 9.68
C GLY A 108 -10.73 -10.72 10.64
N ARG A 109 -9.87 -11.74 10.46
CA ARG A 109 -8.60 -11.86 11.21
C ARG A 109 -7.64 -10.74 10.84
N ILE A 110 -7.42 -10.49 9.55
CA ILE A 110 -6.55 -9.41 9.07
C ILE A 110 -7.00 -8.05 9.60
N LEU A 111 -8.31 -7.77 9.60
CA LEU A 111 -8.88 -6.53 10.11
C LEU A 111 -8.50 -6.32 11.59
N ARG A 112 -8.68 -7.36 12.42
CA ARG A 112 -8.29 -7.30 13.84
C ARG A 112 -6.81 -7.05 14.04
N GLU A 113 -5.95 -7.63 13.21
CA GLU A 113 -4.50 -7.36 13.29
C GLU A 113 -4.18 -5.91 12.92
N TYR A 114 -4.80 -5.34 11.88
CA TYR A 114 -4.63 -3.91 11.57
C TYR A 114 -5.14 -3.03 12.69
N ASP A 115 -6.30 -3.35 13.26
CA ASP A 115 -6.91 -2.61 14.37
C ASP A 115 -6.00 -2.59 15.60
N ALA A 116 -5.38 -3.73 15.93
CA ALA A 116 -4.40 -3.82 17.02
C ALA A 116 -3.11 -3.03 16.74
N MET A 117 -2.73 -2.89 15.46
CA MET A 117 -1.55 -2.15 15.04
C MET A 117 -1.75 -0.63 14.98
N VAL A 118 -2.99 -0.13 15.07
CA VAL A 118 -3.30 1.31 14.99
C VAL A 118 -2.51 2.09 16.02
N ASP A 119 -2.66 1.74 17.30
CA ASP A 119 -2.00 2.46 18.39
C ASP A 119 -0.51 2.12 18.47
N GLU A 120 -0.15 0.87 18.19
CA GLU A 120 1.23 0.39 18.24
C GLU A 120 2.16 1.14 17.27
N PHE A 121 1.70 1.37 16.04
CA PHE A 121 2.49 2.01 15.00
C PHE A 121 2.09 3.45 14.71
N GLY A 122 0.98 3.92 15.29
CA GLY A 122 0.42 5.24 15.03
C GLY A 122 -0.19 5.33 13.63
N LEU A 123 -0.96 4.31 13.22
CA LEU A 123 -1.60 4.29 11.91
C LEU A 123 -2.78 5.29 11.90
N THR A 124 -2.81 6.18 10.92
CA THR A 124 -3.95 7.09 10.74
C THR A 124 -5.08 6.35 10.02
N VAL A 125 -6.18 6.11 10.73
CA VAL A 125 -7.35 5.41 10.18
C VAL A 125 -8.13 6.35 9.27
N ILE A 126 -8.37 5.90 8.03
CA ILE A 126 -9.21 6.57 7.04
C ILE A 126 -10.43 5.69 6.79
N ASP A 127 -11.63 6.24 6.92
CA ASP A 127 -12.85 5.54 6.56
C ASP A 127 -12.95 5.40 5.03
N ALA A 128 -12.74 4.17 4.55
CA ALA A 128 -12.77 3.86 3.13
C ALA A 128 -14.17 3.50 2.60
N ALA A 129 -15.20 3.61 3.43
CA ALA A 129 -16.60 3.62 3.01
C ALA A 129 -17.10 5.05 2.66
N ALA A 130 -16.42 6.09 3.13
CA ALA A 130 -16.76 7.48 2.82
C ALA A 130 -16.55 7.82 1.32
N PRO A 131 -17.15 8.90 0.79
CA PRO A 131 -16.89 9.35 -0.59
C PRO A 131 -15.40 9.61 -0.87
N LEU A 132 -14.94 9.25 -2.07
CA LEU A 132 -13.52 9.39 -2.47
C LEU A 132 -12.96 10.79 -2.26
N VAL A 133 -13.73 11.83 -2.60
CA VAL A 133 -13.32 13.23 -2.44
C VAL A 133 -13.04 13.55 -0.97
N GLN A 134 -13.87 13.05 -0.05
CA GLN A 134 -13.68 13.25 1.38
C GLN A 134 -12.43 12.53 1.88
N GLN A 135 -12.20 11.29 1.45
CA GLN A 135 -10.99 10.55 1.79
C GLN A 135 -9.74 11.29 1.29
N GLN A 136 -9.76 11.79 0.06
CA GLN A 136 -8.65 12.52 -0.54
C GLN A 136 -8.34 13.83 0.21
N GLU A 137 -9.38 14.57 0.61
CA GLU A 137 -9.21 15.80 1.40
C GLU A 137 -8.54 15.52 2.74
N ILE A 138 -9.00 14.49 3.47
CA ILE A 138 -8.39 14.07 4.74
C ILE A 138 -6.92 13.68 4.53
N VAL A 139 -6.62 12.88 3.52
CA VAL A 139 -5.23 12.48 3.21
C VAL A 139 -4.36 13.70 2.88
N ARG A 140 -4.86 14.66 2.08
CA ARG A 140 -4.12 15.89 1.77
C ARG A 140 -3.84 16.70 3.03
N GLN A 141 -4.81 16.85 3.92
CA GLN A 141 -4.65 17.56 5.19
C GLN A 141 -3.60 16.91 6.09
N ILE A 142 -3.56 15.58 6.16
CA ILE A 142 -2.55 14.84 6.93
C ILE A 142 -1.16 15.02 6.32
N ILE A 143 -1.04 14.94 5.00
CA ILE A 143 0.26 14.92 4.32
C ILE A 143 0.84 16.33 4.14
N ALA A 144 0.02 17.36 3.95
CA ALA A 144 0.47 18.72 3.62
C ALA A 144 1.54 19.29 4.59
N PRO A 145 1.42 19.16 5.93
CA PRO A 145 2.45 19.62 6.86
C PRO A 145 3.82 18.93 6.67
N HIS A 146 3.84 17.73 6.09
CA HIS A 146 5.07 16.98 5.84
C HIS A 146 5.72 17.30 4.47
N LEU A 147 5.08 18.15 3.66
CA LEU A 147 5.59 18.56 2.35
C LEU A 147 6.37 19.87 2.40
N GLU A 148 6.48 20.52 3.56
CA GLU A 148 7.26 21.75 3.72
C GLU A 148 8.75 21.48 3.39
N GLY A 149 9.28 22.19 2.40
CA GLY A 149 10.67 22.02 1.94
C GLY A 149 10.92 20.77 1.10
N ALA A 150 9.88 20.01 0.75
CA ALA A 150 10.01 18.91 -0.20
C ALA A 150 10.49 19.43 -1.56
N LEU A 151 11.42 18.72 -2.19
CA LEU A 151 11.87 18.99 -3.56
C LEU A 151 10.65 19.02 -4.49
N GLN A 152 10.25 20.22 -4.90
CA GLN A 152 9.32 20.39 -6.00
C GLN A 152 10.12 20.09 -7.26
N ILE A 153 9.86 18.94 -7.90
CA ILE A 153 10.26 18.76 -9.28
C ILE A 153 9.55 19.86 -10.05
N GLU A 154 10.30 20.80 -10.63
CA GLU A 154 9.69 21.84 -11.46
C GLU A 154 8.77 21.16 -12.47
N PRO A 155 7.51 21.61 -12.60
CA PRO A 155 6.61 21.06 -13.58
C PRO A 155 7.30 21.19 -14.94
N ASN A 156 7.61 20.04 -15.55
CA ASN A 156 8.13 20.02 -16.91
C ASN A 156 7.13 20.82 -17.76
N PRO A 157 7.54 21.89 -18.50
CA PRO A 157 6.62 22.74 -19.26
C PRO A 157 5.66 21.96 -20.15
N TRP A 158 6.09 20.79 -20.63
CA TRP A 158 5.28 19.87 -21.41
C TRP A 158 4.13 19.24 -20.62
N ARG A 159 4.30 18.95 -19.32
CA ARG A 159 3.22 18.44 -18.45
C ARG A 159 2.14 19.48 -18.19
N ASP A 160 2.49 20.75 -18.06
CA ASP A 160 1.51 21.83 -17.90
C ASP A 160 0.70 22.07 -19.17
N VAL A 161 1.34 21.97 -20.34
CA VAL A 161 0.66 22.04 -21.64
C VAL A 161 -0.25 20.83 -21.87
N LEU A 162 0.23 19.62 -21.61
CA LEU A 162 -0.56 18.40 -21.76
C LEU A 162 -1.72 18.32 -20.76
N GLY A 163 -1.52 18.82 -19.53
CA GLY A 163 -2.56 18.93 -18.52
C GLY A 163 -3.68 19.90 -18.91
N LYS A 164 -3.35 21.03 -19.55
CA LYS A 164 -4.34 21.98 -20.09
C LYS A 164 -5.18 21.36 -21.22
N GLU A 165 -4.58 20.48 -22.02
CA GLU A 165 -5.22 19.78 -23.14
C GLU A 165 -5.92 18.46 -22.72
N HIS A 166 -6.00 18.13 -21.43
CA HIS A 166 -6.57 16.88 -20.89
C HIS A 166 -5.94 15.59 -21.45
N LEU A 167 -4.72 15.66 -21.98
CA LEU A 167 -3.99 14.51 -22.50
C LEU A 167 -3.13 13.92 -21.38
N SER A 168 -3.44 12.71 -20.94
CA SER A 168 -2.59 11.94 -20.03
C SER A 168 -2.42 10.50 -20.52
N GLY A 169 -1.20 9.96 -20.46
CA GLY A 169 -0.94 8.60 -20.94
C GLY A 169 0.52 8.18 -20.86
N ARG A 170 0.74 6.90 -20.53
CA ARG A 170 2.06 6.27 -20.32
C ARG A 170 2.96 6.23 -21.57
N TYR A 171 2.41 6.54 -22.74
CA TYR A 171 3.11 6.59 -24.03
C TYR A 171 3.76 7.95 -24.35
N LEU A 172 3.49 8.99 -23.53
CA LEU A 172 4.10 10.31 -23.73
C LEU A 172 5.50 10.41 -23.10
N ASP A 173 5.80 9.58 -22.10
CA ASP A 173 7.11 9.56 -21.43
C ASP A 173 8.24 9.11 -22.39
N SER A 174 7.94 8.30 -23.42
CA SER A 174 8.94 7.88 -24.43
C SER A 174 9.33 8.98 -25.42
N LEU A 175 8.59 10.09 -25.47
CA LEU A 175 8.93 11.26 -26.30
C LEU A 175 9.82 12.26 -25.56
N ALA A 176 10.04 12.08 -24.25
CA ALA A 176 10.74 13.03 -23.39
C ALA A 176 12.28 12.84 -23.36
N HIS A 177 12.85 11.94 -24.17
CA HIS A 177 14.29 11.78 -24.32
C HIS A 177 14.78 12.36 -25.67
N PRO A 178 15.26 13.62 -25.73
CA PRO A 178 16.08 14.09 -26.84
C PRO A 178 17.52 13.61 -26.60
N GLY A 179 17.74 12.31 -26.76
CA GLY A 179 19.07 11.69 -26.70
C GLY A 179 19.57 11.40 -28.11
N GLY A 180 19.91 12.44 -28.87
CA GLY A 180 20.73 12.27 -30.06
C GLY A 180 22.08 11.67 -29.66
N GLN A 181 22.41 10.50 -30.21
CA GLN A 181 23.79 10.02 -30.26
C GLN A 181 24.59 10.93 -31.20
N PRO A 182 25.80 11.39 -30.83
CA PRO A 182 26.83 11.65 -31.80
C PRO A 182 27.84 10.49 -31.82
N LEU A 183 27.87 9.81 -32.97
CA LEU A 183 28.80 8.78 -33.48
C LEU A 183 28.99 7.48 -32.67
#